data_AF-A0A822JHH6-F1
#
_entry.id   AF-A0A822JHH6-F1
#
_cell.length_a   1.000
_cell.length_b   1.000
_cell.length_c   1.000
_cell.angle_alpha   90.00
_cell.angle_beta   90.00
_cell.angle_gamma   90.00
#
_symmetry.space_group_name_H-M   'P 1'
#
loop_
_entity.id
_entity.type
_entity.pdbx_description
1 polymer ?
#
loop_
_entity_poly.entity_id
_entity_poly.type
_entity_poly.pdbx_seq_one_letter_code
_entity_poly.pdbx_strand_id
1 'polypeptide(L)'
;MVKELTDIDKAIVILEKTRDGDDLDPKFLGLVELAVNGHLNNVGKDAFEGLYLEVVKGMYKRPWFHGVEHLVINHEGYVYWKGNKVEHFTLRLAYKDSAKKQAIELGRRCKILEGKGIVPSTGNTVWNWKE
;
A
#
# COMPACT_ATOMS: atom_id res chain seq x y z
N MET A 1 7.81 11.82 35.17
CA MET A 1 6.62 11.49 34.35
C MET A 1 7.10 11.33 32.92
N VAL A 2 6.89 10.16 32.31
CA VAL A 2 7.07 10.03 30.85
C VAL A 2 5.86 10.72 30.23
N LYS A 3 6.08 11.76 29.41
CA LYS A 3 5.00 12.42 28.68
C LYS A 3 4.45 11.41 27.67
N GLU A 4 3.16 11.10 27.77
CA GLU A 4 2.48 10.29 26.76
C GLU A 4 2.47 11.07 25.43
N LEU A 5 2.84 10.40 24.34
CA LEU A 5 2.84 11.01 23.02
C LEU A 5 1.41 11.16 22.51
N THR A 6 1.11 12.34 21.98
CA THR A 6 -0.17 12.60 21.31
C THR A 6 -0.24 11.88 19.97
N ASP A 7 -1.43 11.79 19.38
CA ASP A 7 -1.58 11.23 18.02
C ASP A 7 -0.79 12.05 16.98
N ILE A 8 -0.66 13.36 17.18
CA ILE A 8 0.17 14.23 16.33
C ILE A 8 1.66 13.86 16.46
N ASP A 9 2.15 13.66 17.68
CA ASP A 9 3.54 13.26 17.91
C ASP A 9 3.84 11.91 17.24
N LYS A 10 2.92 10.94 17.35
CA LYS A 10 3.03 9.62 16.71
C LYS A 10 2.99 9.72 15.19
N ALA A 11 2.11 10.55 14.63
CA ALA A 11 2.00 10.78 13.20
C ALA A 11 3.30 11.34 12.61
N ILE A 12 3.92 12.32 13.28
CA ILE A 12 5.22 12.89 12.87
C ILE A 12 6.27 11.77 12.80
N VAL A 13 6.38 10.95 13.84
CA VAL A 13 7.33 9.83 13.86
C VAL A 13 7.08 8.83 12.74
N ILE A 14 5.81 8.53 12.44
CA ILE A 14 5.46 7.64 11.32
C ILE A 14 5.94 8.23 10.00
N LEU A 15 5.62 9.50 9.72
CA LEU A 15 5.98 10.17 8.47
C LEU A 15 7.51 10.27 8.31
N GLU A 16 8.23 10.72 9.35
CA GLU A 16 9.69 10.83 9.33
C GLU A 16 10.37 9.48 9.02
N LYS A 17 9.87 8.39 9.61
CA LYS A 17 10.44 7.04 9.42
C LYS A 17 10.03 6.36 8.12
N THR A 18 9.09 6.92 7.37
CA THR A 18 8.55 6.33 6.14
C THR A 18 8.76 7.22 4.91
N ARG A 19 9.84 8.01 4.92
CA ARG A 19 10.18 9.02 3.89
C ARG A 19 8.97 9.91 3.59
N ASP A 20 8.54 10.63 4.62
CA ASP A 20 7.40 11.54 4.58
C ASP A 20 6.09 10.85 4.13
N GLY A 21 5.95 9.56 4.49
CA GLY A 21 4.80 8.74 4.13
C GLY A 21 4.89 8.03 2.78
N ASP A 22 5.88 8.29 1.93
CA ASP A 22 6.00 7.63 0.61
C ASP A 22 6.07 6.09 0.70
N ASP A 23 6.70 5.59 1.76
CA ASP A 23 6.88 4.16 1.96
C ASP A 23 5.64 3.49 2.60
N LEU A 24 4.65 4.27 3.05
CA LEU A 24 3.37 3.76 3.53
C LEU A 24 2.48 3.28 2.38
N ASP A 25 1.65 2.27 2.68
CA ASP A 25 0.46 1.99 1.87
C ASP A 25 -0.51 3.17 1.94
N PRO A 26 -1.21 3.52 0.83
CA PRO A 26 -2.16 4.62 0.84
C PRO A 26 -3.23 4.54 1.94
N LYS A 27 -3.67 3.33 2.32
CA LYS A 27 -4.64 3.17 3.43
C LYS A 27 -4.06 3.55 4.78
N PHE A 28 -2.77 3.32 5.00
CA PHE A 28 -2.12 3.68 6.27
C PHE A 28 -1.79 5.16 6.32
N LEU A 29 -1.45 5.80 5.20
CA LEU A 29 -1.39 7.27 5.16
C LEU A 29 -2.76 7.89 5.47
N GLY A 30 -3.85 7.34 4.91
CA GLY A 30 -5.21 7.77 5.26
C GLY A 30 -5.55 7.53 6.74
N LEU A 31 -5.02 6.47 7.37
CA LEU A 31 -5.17 6.23 8.80
C LEU A 31 -4.46 7.30 9.63
N VAL A 32 -3.25 7.71 9.24
CA VAL A 32 -2.50 8.81 9.88
C VAL A 32 -3.28 10.13 9.78
N GLU A 33 -3.83 10.44 8.61
CA GLU A 33 -4.65 11.63 8.41
C GLU A 33 -5.88 11.64 9.34
N LEU A 34 -6.60 10.52 9.42
CA LEU A 34 -7.75 10.39 10.31
C LEU A 34 -7.36 10.50 11.79
N ALA A 35 -6.18 10.02 12.17
CA ALA A 35 -5.64 10.14 13.53
C ALA A 35 -5.42 11.61 13.91
N VAL A 36 -4.67 12.34 13.08
CA VAL A 36 -4.35 13.76 13.30
C VAL A 36 -5.62 14.61 13.36
N ASN A 37 -6.61 14.29 12.53
CA ASN A 37 -7.90 14.99 12.51
C ASN A 37 -8.86 14.58 13.65
N GLY A 38 -8.48 13.62 14.51
CA GLY A 38 -9.34 13.17 15.61
C GLY A 38 -10.58 12.39 15.18
N HIS A 39 -10.55 11.77 13.99
CA HIS A 39 -11.68 11.08 13.37
C HIS A 39 -11.65 9.55 13.52
N LEU A 40 -10.69 9.01 14.27
CA LEU A 40 -10.60 7.57 14.52
C LEU A 40 -11.65 7.09 15.52
N ASN A 41 -12.32 5.99 15.18
CA ASN A 41 -13.04 5.16 16.14
C ASN A 41 -12.06 4.26 16.92
N ASN A 42 -12.55 3.45 17.87
CA ASN A 42 -11.68 2.59 18.69
C ASN A 42 -10.83 1.62 17.86
N VAL A 43 -11.42 0.99 16.84
CA VAL A 43 -10.70 0.09 15.92
C VAL A 43 -9.60 0.83 15.16
N GLY A 44 -9.90 2.07 14.73
CA GLY A 44 -8.94 2.95 14.07
C GLY A 44 -7.80 3.36 15.00
N LYS A 45 -8.08 3.64 16.27
CA LYS A 45 -7.06 3.96 17.28
C LYS A 45 -6.13 2.78 17.53
N ASP A 46 -6.66 1.57 17.67
CA ASP A 46 -5.86 0.36 17.85
C ASP A 46 -4.98 0.09 16.61
N ALA A 47 -5.53 0.28 15.40
CA ALA A 47 -4.78 0.14 14.16
C ALA A 47 -3.68 1.20 14.03
N PHE A 48 -3.96 2.44 14.42
CA PHE A 48 -2.99 3.55 14.38
C PHE A 48 -1.84 3.32 15.37
N GLU A 49 -2.17 2.86 16.59
CA GLU A 49 -1.17 2.48 17.58
C GLU A 49 -0.31 1.31 17.10
N GLY A 50 -0.94 0.29 16.51
CA GLY A 50 -0.22 -0.83 15.89
C GLY A 50 0.76 -0.36 14.81
N LEU A 51 0.31 0.49 13.89
CA LEU A 51 1.15 1.08 12.84
C LEU A 51 2.32 1.86 13.44
N TYR A 52 2.07 2.72 14.42
CA TYR A 52 3.12 3.47 15.12
C TYR A 52 4.18 2.54 15.71
N LEU A 53 3.76 1.50 16.44
CA LEU A 53 4.67 0.53 17.05
C LEU A 53 5.48 -0.26 16.02
N GLU A 54 4.87 -0.69 14.91
CA GLU A 54 5.56 -1.36 13.82
C GLU A 54 6.62 -0.46 13.17
N VAL A 55 6.29 0.80 12.90
CA VAL A 55 7.20 1.77 12.27
C VAL A 55 8.37 2.10 13.20
N VAL A 56 8.11 2.38 14.48
CA VAL A 56 9.18 2.68 15.46
C VAL A 56 10.13 1.52 15.64
N LYS A 57 9.62 0.28 15.64
CA LYS A 57 10.42 -0.94 15.76
C LYS A 57 11.12 -1.34 14.45
N GLY A 58 10.89 -0.61 13.34
CA GLY A 58 11.43 -0.97 12.02
C GLY A 58 10.86 -2.27 11.45
N MET A 59 9.68 -2.70 11.93
CA MET A 59 9.01 -3.93 11.51
C MET A 59 7.95 -3.68 10.46
N TYR A 60 7.59 -2.42 10.20
CA TYR A 60 6.62 -2.07 9.19
C TYR A 60 7.02 -2.63 7.82
N LYS A 61 6.08 -3.36 7.21
CA LYS A 61 6.19 -3.82 5.83
C LYS A 61 4.98 -3.36 5.07
N ARG A 62 5.22 -2.77 3.90
CA ARG A 62 4.13 -2.41 2.99
C ARG A 62 3.32 -3.67 2.66
N PRO A 63 2.00 -3.69 2.89
CA PRO A 63 1.16 -4.81 2.53
C PRO A 63 1.13 -5.00 1.01
N TRP A 64 0.93 -6.25 0.60
CA TRP A 64 0.70 -6.56 -0.80
C TRP A 64 -0.68 -6.06 -1.24
N PHE A 65 -0.73 -5.42 -2.40
CA PHE A 65 -1.97 -4.88 -2.95
C PHE A 65 -2.96 -6.03 -3.17
N HIS A 66 -4.11 -5.96 -2.48
CA HIS A 66 -5.10 -7.04 -2.41
C HIS A 66 -4.57 -8.42 -1.99
N GLY A 67 -3.44 -8.46 -1.27
CA GLY A 67 -2.80 -9.70 -0.84
C GLY A 67 -2.08 -10.46 -1.96
N VAL A 68 -1.92 -9.85 -3.14
CA VAL A 68 -1.24 -10.47 -4.28
C VAL A 68 0.26 -10.30 -4.13
N GLU A 69 0.98 -11.41 -3.89
CA GLU A 69 2.42 -11.40 -3.66
C GLU A 69 3.20 -10.62 -4.72
N HIS A 70 4.12 -9.76 -4.26
CA HIS A 70 4.94 -8.84 -5.06
C HIS A 70 4.22 -7.67 -5.73
N LEU A 71 2.90 -7.58 -5.59
CA LEU A 71 2.11 -6.48 -6.11
C LEU A 71 1.99 -5.38 -5.05
N VAL A 72 2.32 -4.13 -5.38
CA VAL A 72 2.19 -2.97 -4.50
C VAL A 72 1.58 -1.79 -5.26
N ILE A 73 0.86 -0.91 -4.57
CA ILE A 73 0.26 0.32 -5.13
C ILE A 73 0.82 1.55 -4.42
N ASN A 74 1.18 2.61 -5.16
CA ASN A 74 1.65 3.88 -4.59
C ASN A 74 0.52 4.90 -4.35
N HIS A 75 0.85 6.07 -3.80
CA HIS A 75 -0.08 7.17 -3.50
C HIS A 75 -0.66 7.87 -4.73
N GLU A 76 -0.17 7.55 -5.93
CA GLU A 76 -0.73 8.05 -7.19
C GLU A 76 -1.64 7.01 -7.84
N GLY A 77 -1.68 5.79 -7.32
CA GLY A 77 -2.44 4.66 -7.87
C GLY A 77 -1.65 3.79 -8.85
N TYR A 78 -0.37 4.05 -9.09
CA TYR A 78 0.47 3.16 -9.89
C TYR A 78 0.73 1.85 -9.15
N VAL A 79 0.59 0.74 -9.87
CA VAL A 79 0.79 -0.61 -9.38
C VAL A 79 2.08 -1.18 -9.95
N TYR A 80 2.87 -1.78 -9.07
CA TYR A 80 4.17 -2.34 -9.36
C TYR A 80 4.21 -3.82 -9.03
N TRP A 81 4.87 -4.60 -9.89
CA TRP A 81 5.21 -5.99 -9.69
C TRP A 81 6.73 -6.13 -9.58
N LYS A 82 7.24 -6.46 -8.39
CA LYS A 82 8.69 -6.52 -8.11
C LYS A 82 9.46 -5.28 -8.60
N GLY A 83 8.87 -4.10 -8.43
CA GLY A 83 9.44 -2.81 -8.85
C GLY A 83 9.12 -2.39 -10.30
N ASN A 84 8.54 -3.26 -11.12
CA ASN A 84 8.13 -2.89 -12.49
C ASN A 84 6.70 -2.37 -12.52
N LYS A 85 6.46 -1.21 -13.12
CA LYS A 85 5.11 -0.65 -13.27
C LYS A 85 4.26 -1.51 -14.22
N VAL A 86 3.13 -2.02 -13.74
CA VAL A 86 2.28 -2.97 -14.46
C VAL A 86 0.85 -2.51 -14.67
N GLU A 87 0.36 -1.52 -13.91
CA GLU A 87 -0.99 -0.96 -14.06
C GLU A 87 -1.11 0.38 -13.31
N HIS A 88 -2.22 1.09 -13.48
CA HIS A 88 -2.66 2.22 -12.69
C HIS A 88 -4.14 2.08 -12.31
N PHE A 89 -4.46 2.28 -11.02
CA PHE A 89 -5.84 2.33 -10.53
C PHE A 89 -6.17 3.74 -10.04
N THR A 90 -7.39 4.19 -10.31
CA THR A 90 -7.94 5.33 -9.55
C THR A 90 -8.09 4.93 -8.08
N LEU A 91 -7.36 5.59 -7.17
CA LEU A 91 -7.28 5.22 -5.75
C LEU A 91 -8.65 5.07 -5.06
N ARG A 92 -9.60 5.97 -5.34
CA ARG A 92 -10.97 5.89 -4.79
C ARG A 92 -11.70 4.59 -5.16
N LEU A 93 -11.30 3.95 -6.26
CA LEU A 93 -11.86 2.70 -6.75
C LEU A 93 -10.95 1.49 -6.50
N ALA A 94 -9.67 1.73 -6.20
CA ALA A 94 -8.62 0.71 -6.08
C ALA A 94 -8.89 -0.33 -4.99
N TYR A 95 -9.67 -0.01 -3.95
CA TYR A 95 -9.96 -0.92 -2.84
C TYR A 95 -11.37 -1.55 -2.88
N LYS A 96 -12.09 -1.42 -4.00
CA LYS A 96 -13.37 -2.12 -4.22
C LYS A 96 -13.16 -3.58 -4.63
N ASP A 97 -14.18 -4.41 -4.46
CA ASP A 97 -14.14 -5.83 -4.85
C ASP A 97 -13.84 -6.05 -6.35
N SER A 98 -14.29 -5.13 -7.21
CA SER A 98 -13.96 -5.18 -8.65
C SER A 98 -12.45 -5.02 -8.88
N ALA A 99 -11.81 -4.08 -8.19
CA ALA A 99 -10.37 -3.86 -8.28
C ALA A 99 -9.58 -5.04 -7.69
N LYS A 100 -10.10 -5.69 -6.64
CA LYS A 100 -9.50 -6.92 -6.09
C LYS A 100 -9.41 -8.03 -7.14
N LYS A 101 -10.50 -8.27 -7.88
CA LYS A 101 -10.53 -9.28 -8.96
C LYS A 101 -9.51 -8.94 -10.06
N GLN A 102 -9.42 -7.67 -10.44
CA GLN A 102 -8.45 -7.20 -11.43
C GLN A 102 -7.01 -7.35 -10.94
N ALA A 103 -6.71 -7.04 -9.68
CA ALA A 103 -5.39 -7.20 -9.10
C ALA A 103 -4.94 -8.67 -9.05
N ILE A 104 -5.86 -9.59 -8.72
CA ILE A 104 -5.59 -11.03 -8.73
C ILE A 104 -5.24 -11.51 -10.14
N GLU A 105 -6.03 -11.10 -11.14
CA GLU A 105 -5.75 -11.44 -12.54
C GLU A 105 -4.44 -10.82 -13.02
N LEU A 106 -4.16 -9.56 -12.66
CA LEU A 106 -2.89 -8.90 -12.97
C LEU A 106 -1.69 -9.68 -12.41
N GLY A 107 -1.79 -10.16 -11.16
CA GLY A 107 -0.77 -11.02 -10.57
C GLY A 107 -0.56 -12.33 -11.32
N ARG A 108 -1.65 -12.97 -11.78
CA ARG A 108 -1.57 -14.17 -12.63
C ARG A 108 -0.82 -13.88 -13.93
N ARG A 109 -1.15 -12.78 -14.61
CA ARG A 109 -0.50 -12.36 -15.86
C ARG A 109 0.99 -12.11 -15.67
N CYS A 110 1.37 -11.42 -14.60
CA CYS A 110 2.78 -11.19 -14.26
C CYS A 110 3.54 -12.50 -14.08
N LYS A 111 2.97 -13.47 -13.34
CA LYS A 111 3.59 -14.80 -13.15
C LYS A 111 3.79 -15.56 -14.46
N ILE A 112 2.83 -15.50 -15.38
CA ILE A 112 2.93 -16.14 -16.70
C ILE A 112 4.06 -15.52 -17.52
N LEU A 113 4.16 -14.19 -17.55
CA LEU A 113 5.24 -13.49 -18.26
C LEU A 113 6.60 -13.83 -17.67
N GLU A 114 6.73 -13.84 -16.34
CA GLU A 114 7.95 -14.27 -15.66
C GLU A 114 8.34 -15.70 -16.03
N GLY A 115 7.37 -16.62 -16.08
CA GLY A 115 7.59 -18.00 -16.52
C GLY A 115 8.09 -18.13 -17.97
N LYS A 116 7.82 -17.12 -18.81
CA LYS A 116 8.32 -17.00 -20.19
C LYS A 116 9.63 -16.20 -20.29
N GLY A 117 10.19 -15.74 -19.17
CA GLY A 117 11.37 -14.86 -19.16
C GLY A 117 11.09 -13.42 -19.63
N ILE A 118 9.83 -13.00 -19.65
CA ILE A 118 9.41 -11.66 -20.06
C ILE A 118 9.18 -10.80 -18.81
N VAL A 119 9.76 -9.59 -18.79
CA VAL A 119 9.54 -8.64 -17.69
C VAL A 119 8.12 -8.06 -17.77
N PRO A 120 7.30 -8.18 -16.70
CA PRO A 120 5.98 -7.58 -16.68
C PRO A 120 6.02 -6.06 -16.79
N SER A 121 5.16 -5.49 -17.62
CA SER A 121 4.96 -4.06 -17.79
C SER A 121 3.51 -3.79 -18.19
N THR A 122 3.00 -2.58 -17.99
CA THR A 122 1.64 -2.23 -18.42
C THR A 122 1.36 -2.61 -19.88
N GLY A 123 2.38 -2.48 -20.75
CA GLY A 123 2.29 -2.84 -22.17
C GLY A 123 1.93 -4.30 -22.43
N ASN A 124 2.45 -5.24 -21.64
CA ASN A 124 2.24 -6.68 -21.85
C ASN A 124 1.30 -7.32 -20.82
N THR A 125 0.98 -6.65 -19.69
CA THR A 125 0.00 -7.13 -18.71
C THR A 125 -1.42 -6.62 -18.97
N VAL A 126 -1.57 -5.49 -19.66
CA VAL A 126 -2.85 -4.80 -19.87
C VAL A 126 -3.13 -4.60 -21.35
N TRP A 127 -2.34 -3.76 -22.03
CA TRP A 127 -2.64 -3.29 -23.39
C TRP A 127 -2.55 -4.40 -24.44
N ASN A 128 -1.50 -5.22 -24.38
CA ASN A 128 -1.22 -6.28 -25.36
C ASN A 128 -1.18 -7.66 -24.71
N TRP A 129 -1.95 -7.86 -23.63
CA TRP A 129 -1.99 -9.15 -22.93
C TRP A 129 -2.40 -10.28 -23.87
N LYS A 130 -1.57 -11.33 -23.91
CA LYS A 130 -1.79 -12.57 -24.64
C LYS A 130 -1.25 -13.73 -23.80
N GLU A 131 -2.08 -14.75 -23.64
CA GLU A 131 -1.71 -15.97 -22.91
C GLU A 131 -0.68 -16.82 -23.66
#